data_AF-A0A3E4TV01-F1
#
_entry.id   AF-A0A3E4TV01-F1
#
_cell.length_a   1.000
_cell.length_b   1.000
_cell.length_c   1.000
_cell.angle_alpha   90.00
_cell.angle_beta   90.00
_cell.angle_gamma   90.00
#
_symmetry.space_group_name_H-M   'P 1'
#
loop_
_entity.id
_entity.type
_entity.pdbx_description
1 polymer ?
#
loop_
_entity_poly.entity_id
_entity_poly.type
_entity_poly.pdbx_seq_one_letter_code
_entity_poly.pdbx_strand_id
1 'polypeptide(L)' 'MTQMDLAKATGNKQQVISRIEKRENSPTLKTFCGLLNTPGYDLQIVKRGKV' A
#
# COMPACT_ATOMS: atom_id res chain seq x y z
N MET A 1 5.51 13.11 -2.48
CA MET A 1 5.30 12.24 -1.31
C MET A 1 6.44 11.25 -1.24
N THR A 2 7.16 11.17 -0.11
CA THR A 2 8.32 10.27 0.06
C THR A 2 7.90 8.95 0.72
N GLN A 3 8.74 7.91 0.62
CA GLN A 3 8.53 6.65 1.35
C GLN A 3 8.49 6.84 2.87
N MET A 4 9.19 7.87 3.37
CA MET A 4 9.18 8.23 4.79
C MET A 4 7.85 8.88 5.20
N ASP A 5 7.24 9.67 4.31
CA ASP A 5 5.91 10.24 4.55
C ASP A 5 4.84 9.14 4.55
N LEU A 6 4.93 8.19 3.61
CA LEU A 6 4.06 7.00 3.57
C LEU A 6 4.22 6.13 4.82
N ALA A 7 5.45 5.93 5.26
CA ALA A 7 5.75 5.19 6.49
C ALA A 7 5.09 5.85 7.72
N LYS A 8 5.23 7.18 7.84
CA LYS A 8 4.59 7.95 8.91
C LYS A 8 3.06 7.89 8.84
N ALA A 9 2.49 8.08 7.65
CA ALA A 9 1.04 8.07 7.46
C ALA A 9 0.40 6.70 7.73
N THR A 10 1.13 5.61 7.44
CA THR A 10 0.62 4.25 7.60
C THR A 10 1.06 3.55 8.88
N GLY A 11 1.86 4.21 9.72
CA GLY A 11 2.41 3.62 10.95
C GLY A 11 3.42 2.49 10.70
N ASN A 12 4.05 2.47 9.52
CA ASN A 12 5.03 1.46 9.13
C ASN A 12 6.45 2.02 9.14
N LYS A 13 7.45 1.13 9.10
CA LYS A 13 8.85 1.55 8.87
C LYS A 13 9.07 1.83 7.38
N GLN A 14 9.92 2.80 7.04
CA GLN A 14 10.27 3.11 5.64
C GLN A 14 10.80 1.88 4.88
N GLN A 15 11.55 0.99 5.54
CA GLN A 15 12.03 -0.26 4.95
C GLN A 15 10.89 -1.19 4.50
N VAL A 16 9.77 -1.20 5.23
CA VAL A 16 8.57 -1.98 4.85
C VAL A 16 7.98 -1.40 3.57
N ILE A 17 7.88 -0.08 3.46
CA ILE A 17 7.42 0.60 2.25
C ILE A 17 8.33 0.26 1.07
N SER A 18 9.66 0.33 1.26
CA SER A 18 10.61 -0.01 0.21
C SER A 18 10.46 -1.46 -0.27
N ARG A 19 10.22 -2.43 0.63
CA ARG A 19 10.04 -3.85 0.26
C ARG A 19 8.73 -4.08 -0.49
N ILE A 20 7.66 -3.36 -0.12
CA ILE A 20 6.37 -3.39 -0.80
C ILE A 20 6.52 -2.87 -2.23
N GLU A 21 7.17 -1.71 -2.41
CA GLU A 21 7.39 -1.10 -3.74
C GLU A 21 8.27 -1.97 -4.64
N LYS A 22 9.30 -2.63 -4.07
CA LYS A 22 10.16 -3.58 -4.80
C LYS A 22 9.53 -4.95 -5.02
N ARG A 23 8.30 -5.19 -4.54
CA ARG A 23 7.61 -6.49 -4.58
C ARG A 23 8.35 -7.64 -3.88
N GLU A 24 9.28 -7.32 -2.99
CA GLU A 24 10.05 -8.30 -2.20
C GLU A 24 9.19 -8.89 -1.07
N ASN A 25 8.14 -8.17 -0.67
CA ASN A 25 7.21 -8.62 0.35
C ASN A 25 5.78 -8.28 -0.08
N SER A 26 4.88 -9.27 -0.02
CA SER A 26 3.45 -9.01 -0.18
C SER A 26 2.88 -8.48 1.13
N PRO A 27 2.43 -7.21 1.17
CA PRO A 27 1.84 -6.65 2.38
C PRO A 27 0.52 -7.32 2.70
N THR A 28 0.09 -7.20 3.96
CA THR A 28 -1.30 -7.49 4.31
C THR A 28 -2.23 -6.49 3.62
N LEU A 29 -3.48 -6.90 3.36
CA LEU A 29 -4.48 -6.01 2.77
C LEU A 29 -4.68 -4.74 3.61
N LYS A 30 -4.58 -4.83 4.94
CA LYS A 30 -4.66 -3.67 5.84
C LYS A 30 -3.55 -2.66 5.57
N THR A 31 -2.31 -3.13 5.45
CA THR A 31 -1.16 -2.27 5.12
C THR A 31 -1.33 -1.64 3.75
N PHE A 32 -1.82 -2.42 2.78
CA PHE A 32 -2.06 -1.94 1.42
C PHE A 32 -3.15 -0.85 1.37
N CYS A 33 -4.29 -1.06 2.02
CA CYS A 33 -5.35 -0.04 2.09
C CYS A 33 -4.89 1.23 2.84
N GLY A 34 -4.09 1.08 3.90
CA GLY A 34 -3.49 2.23 4.58
C GLY A 34 -2.58 3.05 3.65
N LEU A 35 -1.81 2.36 2.80
CA LEU A 35 -0.97 3.02 1.79
C LEU A 35 -1.79 3.76 0.74
N LEU A 36 -2.92 3.19 0.29
CA LEU A 36 -3.82 3.82 -0.67
C LEU A 36 -4.56 5.03 -0.09
N ASN A 37 -4.92 5.00 1.19
CA ASN A 37 -5.59 6.14 1.85
C ASN A 37 -4.73 7.39 1.92
N THR A 38 -3.40 7.24 1.97
CA THR A 38 -2.48 8.39 2.10
C THR A 38 -2.55 9.37 0.91
N PRO A 39 -2.51 8.90 -0.36
CA PRO A 39 -2.79 9.73 -1.54
C PRO A 39 -4.29 9.97 -1.82
N GLY A 40 -5.21 9.40 -1.03
CA GLY A 40 -6.65 9.53 -1.25
C GLY A 40 -7.24 8.53 -2.26
N TYR A 41 -6.59 7.38 -2.46
CA TYR A 41 -7.14 6.28 -3.25
C TYR A 41 -7.97 5.33 -2.38
N ASP A 42 -9.02 4.76 -2.96
CA ASP A 42 -9.82 3.71 -2.34
C ASP A 42 -9.70 2.39 -3.14
N LEU A 43 -9.92 1.26 -2.48
CA LEU A 43 -9.86 -0.06 -3.07
C LEU A 43 -11.26 -0.52 -3.50
N GLN A 44 -11.52 -0.59 -4.80
CA GLN A 44 -12.78 -1.12 -5.32
C GLN A 44 -12.64 -2.58 -5.73
N ILE A 45 -13.45 -3.45 -5.12
CA ILE A 45 -13.59 -4.84 -5.58
C ILE A 45 -14.58 -4.86 -6.75
N VAL A 46 -14.10 -5.24 -7.94
CA VAL A 46 -14.92 -5.40 -9.14
C VAL A 46 -15.03 -6.87 -9.53
N LYS A 47 -16.15 -7.26 -10.14
CA LYS A 47 -16.32 -8.61 -10.69
C LYS A 47 -15.25 -8.86 -11.75
N ARG A 48 -14.55 -10.00 -11.67
CA ARG A 48 -13.65 -10.42 -12.75
C ARG A 48 -14.43 -10.47 -14.06
N GLY A 49 -13.89 -9.84 -15.10
CA GLY A 49 -14.32 -10.07 -16.48
C GLY A 49 -14.13 -11.55 -16.85
N LYS A 50 -14.76 -12.00 -17.95
CA LYS A 50 -14.47 -13.34 -18.49
C LYS A 50 -12.97 -13.42 -18.76
N VAL A 51 -12.30 -14.31 -18.04
CA VAL A 51 -10.90 -14.71 -18.27
C VAL A 51 -10.85 -15.62 -19.49
#